data_AF-A0A3C0WZJ4-F1
#
_entry.id   AF-A0A3C0WZJ4-F1
#
_cell.length_a   1.000
_cell.length_b   1.000
_cell.length_c   1.000
_cell.angle_alpha   90.00
_cell.angle_beta   90.00
_cell.angle_gamma   90.00
#
_symmetry.space_group_name_H-M   'P 1'
#
loop_
_entity.id
_entity.type
_entity.pdbx_description
1 polymer ?
#
loop_
_entity_poly.entity_id
_entity_poly.type
_entity_poly.pdbx_seq_one_letter_code
_entity_poly.pdbx_strand_id
1 'polypeptide(L)'
;VKWDMNRSISDNGSVFLEKRRQGEQNHRFILGVYELMARLTKSFPDVFFEGCSSGGARFDLGILYYMPQIWTSDDTDAYERS
;
A
#
# COMPACT_ATOMS: atom_id res chain seq x y z
N VAL A 1 9.01 9.51 -5.57
CA VAL A 1 8.01 8.65 -6.26
C VAL A 1 6.76 8.62 -5.41
N LYS A 2 5.60 8.97 -5.97
CA LYS A 2 4.30 8.77 -5.31
C LYS A 2 3.79 7.37 -5.66
N TRP A 3 3.63 6.51 -4.65
CA TRP A 3 3.14 5.14 -4.82
C TRP A 3 1.67 5.08 -4.45
N ASP A 4 0.80 5.03 -5.45
CA ASP A 4 -0.65 5.12 -5.26
C ASP A 4 -1.38 3.77 -5.41
N MET A 5 -2.53 3.62 -4.75
CA MET A 5 -3.42 2.46 -4.85
C MET A 5 -4.88 2.90 -4.75
N ASN A 6 -5.56 2.95 -5.89
CA ASN A 6 -6.86 3.62 -6.05
C ASN A 6 -8.09 2.69 -6.07
N ARG A 7 -7.96 1.44 -5.63
CA ARG A 7 -9.13 0.56 -5.46
C ARG A 7 -8.93 -0.48 -4.38
N SER A 8 -10.01 -0.81 -3.69
CA SER A 8 -10.09 -2.01 -2.87
C SER A 8 -10.09 -3.28 -3.73
N ILE A 9 -9.64 -4.38 -3.13
CA ILE A 9 -9.70 -5.70 -3.77
C ILE A 9 -11.17 -6.12 -3.87
N SER A 10 -11.64 -6.35 -5.10
CA SER A 10 -12.85 -7.10 -5.42
C SER A 10 -12.47 -8.45 -6.03
N ASP A 11 -13.40 -9.42 -6.05
CA ASP A 11 -13.18 -10.72 -6.71
C ASP A 11 -11.96 -11.47 -6.17
N ASN A 12 -11.84 -11.47 -4.83
CA ASN A 12 -10.67 -11.98 -4.13
C ASN A 12 -10.46 -13.48 -4.36
N GLY A 13 -9.34 -13.82 -5.00
CA GLY A 13 -8.89 -15.18 -5.22
C GLY A 13 -7.56 -15.21 -5.95
N SER A 14 -6.97 -16.39 -6.07
CA SER A 14 -5.74 -16.59 -6.83
C SER A 14 -5.72 -17.94 -7.52
N VAL A 15 -5.41 -17.93 -8.82
CA VAL A 15 -5.23 -19.15 -9.62
C VAL A 15 -3.98 -19.95 -9.20
N PHE A 16 -3.07 -19.32 -8.46
CA PHE A 16 -1.85 -19.96 -7.94
C PHE A 16 -2.07 -20.63 -6.58
N LEU A 17 -3.24 -20.48 -5.97
CA LEU A 17 -3.59 -21.11 -4.69
C LEU A 17 -4.56 -22.27 -4.90
N GLU A 18 -4.34 -23.35 -4.17
CA GLU A 18 -5.31 -24.45 -4.09
C GLU A 18 -6.63 -23.95 -3.47
N LYS A 19 -7.77 -24.59 -3.81
CA LYS A 19 -9.10 -24.20 -3.32
C LYS A 19 -9.16 -24.03 -1.79
N ARG A 20 -8.52 -24.93 -1.03
CA ARG A 20 -8.51 -24.87 0.45
C ARG A 20 -7.74 -23.67 1.02
N ARG A 21 -6.89 -23.02 0.21
CA ARG A 21 -5.98 -21.95 0.61
C ARG A 21 -6.44 -20.57 0.13
N GLN A 22 -7.57 -20.47 -0.57
CA GLN A 22 -8.07 -19.18 -1.10
C GLN A 22 -8.28 -18.14 0.01
N GLY A 23 -8.59 -18.57 1.24
CA GLY A 23 -8.69 -17.68 2.41
C GLY A 23 -7.37 -16.97 2.78
N GLU A 24 -6.22 -17.45 2.31
CA GLU A 24 -4.90 -16.83 2.57
C GLU A 24 -4.63 -15.63 1.65
N GLN A 25 -5.40 -15.44 0.58
CA GLN A 25 -5.05 -14.54 -0.52
C GLN A 25 -4.83 -13.09 -0.07
N ASN A 26 -5.72 -12.54 0.77
CA ASN A 26 -5.59 -11.16 1.25
C ASN A 26 -4.31 -10.94 2.06
N HIS A 27 -3.99 -11.87 2.96
CA HIS A 27 -2.79 -11.77 3.77
C HIS A 27 -1.53 -11.92 2.91
N ARG A 28 -1.50 -12.90 2.01
CA ARG A 28 -0.41 -13.09 1.04
C ARG A 28 -0.20 -11.89 0.14
N PHE A 29 -1.27 -11.24 -0.28
CA PHE A 29 -1.19 -10.01 -1.07
C PHE A 29 -0.44 -8.91 -0.29
N ILE A 30 -0.80 -8.67 0.96
CA ILE A 30 -0.11 -7.66 1.80
C ILE A 30 1.36 -8.04 2.05
N LEU A 31 1.66 -9.32 2.28
CA LEU A 31 3.06 -9.79 2.38
C LEU A 31 3.86 -9.49 1.10
N GLY A 32 3.28 -9.73 -0.07
CA GLY A 32 3.91 -9.40 -1.36
C GLY A 32 4.11 -7.90 -1.57
N VAL A 33 3.15 -7.07 -1.12
CA VAL A 33 3.29 -5.61 -1.13
C VAL A 33 4.48 -5.17 -0.26
N TYR A 34 4.60 -5.72 0.97
CA TYR A 34 5.74 -5.44 1.84
C TYR A 34 7.07 -5.91 1.25
N GLU A 35 7.12 -7.11 0.66
CA GLU A 35 8.33 -7.62 0.01
C GLU A 35 8.78 -6.71 -1.13
N LEU A 36 7.85 -6.25 -1.98
CA LEU A 36 8.16 -5.36 -3.08
C LEU A 36 8.66 -4.00 -2.58
N MET A 37 8.00 -3.41 -1.59
CA MET A 37 8.45 -2.15 -0.99
C MET A 37 9.86 -2.30 -0.40
N ALA A 38 10.12 -3.37 0.37
CA ALA A 38 11.43 -3.66 0.94
C ALA A 38 12.53 -3.76 -0.13
N ARG A 39 12.25 -4.44 -1.24
CA ARG A 39 13.19 -4.59 -2.36
C ARG A 39 13.49 -3.26 -3.03
N LEU A 40 12.46 -2.43 -3.24
CA LEU A 40 12.59 -1.14 -3.91
C LEU A 40 13.34 -0.13 -3.05
N THR A 41 12.95 0.04 -1.78
CA THR A 41 13.61 0.98 -0.87
C THR A 41 15.07 0.59 -0.63
N LYS A 42 15.39 -0.71 -0.58
CA LYS A 42 16.77 -1.19 -0.50
C LYS A 42 17.57 -0.94 -1.78
N SER A 43 16.96 -1.13 -2.94
CA SER A 43 17.65 -0.98 -4.24
C SER A 43 17.84 0.48 -4.64
N PHE A 44 16.98 1.36 -4.15
CA PHE A 44 16.96 2.79 -4.48
C PHE A 44 16.92 3.64 -3.19
N PRO A 45 17.98 3.59 -2.36
CA PRO A 45 17.98 4.24 -1.04
C PRO A 45 17.86 5.77 -1.12
N ASP A 46 18.30 6.39 -2.22
CA ASP A 46 18.25 7.85 -2.40
C ASP A 46 16.90 8.32 -2.96
N VAL A 47 15.99 7.41 -3.29
CA VAL A 47 14.66 7.77 -3.79
C VAL A 47 13.73 7.98 -2.60
N PHE A 48 13.17 9.19 -2.52
CA PHE A 48 12.07 9.46 -1.61
C PHE A 48 10.78 8.83 -2.11
N PHE A 49 10.20 7.92 -1.32
CA PHE A 49 8.91 7.30 -1.60
C PHE A 49 7.82 7.89 -0.70
N GLU A 50 6.75 8.38 -1.32
CA GLU A 50 5.54 8.83 -0.62
C GLU A 50 4.42 7.83 -0.89
N GLY A 51 3.82 7.28 0.18
CA GLY A 51 2.69 6.38 0.09
C GLY A 51 1.38 7.12 -0.20
N CYS A 52 0.48 6.49 -0.94
CA CYS A 52 -0.86 7.01 -1.21
C CYS A 52 -1.82 5.84 -1.46
N SER A 53 -3.07 6.01 -1.05
CA SER A 53 -4.16 5.13 -1.44
C SER A 53 -5.44 5.96 -1.42
N SER A 54 -5.75 6.59 -2.56
CA SER A 54 -6.84 7.60 -2.67
C SER A 54 -6.80 8.59 -1.51
N GLY A 55 -5.63 9.18 -1.28
CA GLY A 55 -5.31 9.81 -0.02
C GLY A 55 -4.79 8.83 1.02
N GLY A 56 -5.38 8.87 2.22
CA GLY A 56 -4.89 8.21 3.42
C GLY A 56 -5.45 6.82 3.69
N ALA A 57 -6.05 6.12 2.72
CA ALA A 57 -6.71 4.84 3.00
C ALA A 57 -5.75 3.72 3.48
N ARG A 58 -4.44 3.92 3.32
CA ARG A 58 -3.38 3.10 3.93
C ARG A 58 -2.36 3.93 4.70
N PHE A 59 -2.84 4.89 5.47
CA PHE A 59 -2.04 5.64 6.45
C PHE A 59 -1.88 4.79 7.71
N ASP A 60 -0.94 3.84 7.67
CA ASP A 60 -0.66 2.94 8.79
C ASP A 60 0.85 2.72 9.00
N LEU A 61 1.22 2.18 10.17
CA LEU A 61 2.61 1.96 10.55
C LEU A 61 3.34 0.95 9.65
N GLY A 62 2.59 0.03 9.01
CA GLY A 62 3.16 -0.96 8.09
C GLY A 62 3.68 -0.30 6.81
N ILE A 63 2.94 0.68 6.27
CA ILE A 63 3.39 1.50 5.14
C ILE A 63 4.50 2.46 5.56
N LEU A 64 4.36 3.13 6.71
CA LEU A 64 5.35 4.11 7.20
C LEU A 64 6.75 3.52 7.43
N TYR A 65 6.84 2.22 7.74
CA TYR A 65 8.14 1.54 7.83
C TYR A 65 8.95 1.61 6.53
N TYR A 66 8.28 1.65 5.36
CA TYR A 66 8.92 1.68 4.06
C TYR A 66 8.87 3.05 3.39
N MET A 67 7.83 3.84 3.64
CA MET A 67 7.59 5.13 3.00
C MET A 67 7.39 6.18 4.10
N PRO A 68 8.37 7.06 4.37
CA PRO A 68 8.37 7.92 5.55
C PRO A 68 7.29 9.01 5.54
N GLN A 69 6.61 9.22 4.41
CA GLN A 69 5.52 10.17 4.26
C GLN A 69 4.37 9.53 3.47
N ILE A 70 3.14 9.95 3.79
CA ILE A 70 1.92 9.48 3.14
C ILE A 70 1.05 10.69 2.78
N TRP A 71 0.45 10.67 1.60
CA TRP A 71 -0.57 11.62 1.19
C TRP A 71 -1.83 11.42 2.05
N THR A 72 -2.13 12.40 2.91
CA THR A 72 -3.04 12.21 4.05
C THR A 72 -4.52 12.07 3.67
N SER A 73 -4.96 12.71 2.59
CA SER A 73 -6.32 12.59 2.01
C SER A 73 -6.31 13.26 0.63
N ASP A 74 -7.23 12.88 -0.26
CA ASP A 74 -7.40 13.58 -1.54
C ASP A 74 -8.15 14.91 -1.42
N ASP A 75 -8.85 15.12 -0.30
CA ASP A 75 -9.45 16.42 0.01
C ASP A 75 -8.36 17.42 0.37
N THR A 76 -8.23 18.51 -0.38
CA THR A 76 -7.23 19.55 -0.11
C THR A 76 -7.84 20.85 0.41
N ASP A 77 -9.13 20.84 0.75
CA ASP A 77 -9.79 22.00 1.34
C ASP A 77 -9.22 22.30 2.74
N ALA A 78 -8.99 23.58 3.03
CA ALA A 78 -8.32 23.96 4.28
C ALA A 78 -9.21 23.75 5.52
N TYR A 79 -10.53 23.88 5.38
CA TYR A 79 -11.47 23.69 6.48
C TYR A 79 -11.62 22.21 6.84
N GLU A 80 -11.70 21.33 5.84
CA GLU A 80 -11.74 19.88 6.04
C GLU A 80 -10.43 19.29 6.59
N ARG A 81 -9.36 20.10 6.67
CA ARG A 81 -8.00 19.69 7.08
C ARG A 81 -7.48 20.36 8.35
N SER A 82 -8.28 21.22 8.98
CA SER A 82 -7.93 21.92 10.22
C SER A 82 -7.96 21.03 11.47
#